data_AF-A0A542DT88-F1
#
_entry.id   AF-A0A542DT88-F1
#
_cell.length_a   1.000
_cell.length_b   1.000
_cell.length_c   1.000
_cell.angle_alpha   90.00
_cell.angle_beta   90.00
_cell.angle_gamma   90.00
#
_symmetry.space_group_name_H-M   'P 1'
#
loop_
_entity.id
_entity.type
_entity.pdbx_description
1 polymer ?
#
loop_
_entity_poly.entity_id
_entity_poly.type
_entity_poly.pdbx_seq_one_letter_code
_entity_poly.pdbx_strand_id
1 'polypeptide(L)'
;MGVSEGWVQMTEIDLPAVEAERERLRTAYLKAGAPSSARGLHHTALLCADVERTVRFYQEVLGFPLTEMVGNRDYEGSTHFFFDIGNGNLLAFFDFPGLDLGPYAEVLGGLHHLAISVEPARWEELKGRLTANGVEFLEESGTSIYFRDPDGARIELIADPLGEMYGLKVL
;
A
#
# COMPACT_ATOMS: atom_id res chain seq x y z
N MET A 1 0.68 -5.97 42.92
CA MET A 1 1.12 -4.73 42.25
C MET A 1 0.66 -4.86 40.81
N GLY A 2 -0.47 -4.24 40.48
CA GLY A 2 -1.07 -4.33 39.14
C GLY A 2 -0.45 -3.28 38.23
N VAL A 3 0.12 -3.72 37.12
CA VAL A 3 0.42 -2.86 35.98
C VAL A 3 -0.89 -2.68 35.21
N SER A 4 -1.43 -1.46 35.27
CA SER A 4 -2.58 -1.05 34.48
C SER A 4 -2.22 -1.05 33.00
N GLU A 5 -2.90 -1.89 32.23
CA GLU A 5 -2.87 -1.83 30.76
C GLU A 5 -3.42 -0.47 30.33
N GLY A 6 -2.55 0.35 29.75
CA GLY A 6 -2.91 1.63 29.15
C GLY A 6 -3.60 1.43 27.80
N TRP A 7 -4.78 0.82 27.81
CA TRP A 7 -5.69 0.92 26.67
C TRP A 7 -6.19 2.37 26.63
N VAL A 8 -5.86 3.09 25.56
CA VAL A 8 -6.56 4.34 25.21
C VAL A 8 -8.04 4.00 25.22
N GLN A 9 -8.81 4.65 26.09
CA GLN A 9 -10.27 4.50 26.14
C GLN A 9 -10.81 4.86 24.76
N MET A 10 -11.28 3.85 24.02
CA MET A 10 -12.05 4.05 22.80
C MET A 10 -13.27 4.88 23.20
N THR A 11 -13.31 6.15 22.81
CA THR A 11 -14.51 6.98 23.02
C THR A 11 -15.68 6.27 22.35
N GLU A 12 -16.81 6.13 23.03
CA GLU A 12 -18.03 5.60 22.41
C GLU A 12 -18.35 6.43 21.16
N ILE A 13 -18.29 5.78 19.99
CA ILE A 13 -18.55 6.42 18.71
C ILE A 13 -20.06 6.51 18.53
N ASP A 14 -20.59 7.71 18.29
CA ASP A 14 -21.99 7.92 17.90
C ASP A 14 -22.17 7.46 16.43
N LEU A 15 -22.45 6.18 16.24
CA LEU A 15 -22.63 5.57 14.92
C LEU A 15 -23.77 6.22 14.11
N PRO A 16 -24.95 6.54 14.71
CA PRO A 16 -25.98 7.30 14.02
C PRO A 16 -25.50 8.66 13.49
N ALA A 17 -24.79 9.45 14.29
CA ALA A 17 -24.26 10.73 13.85
C ALA A 17 -23.23 10.57 12.73
N VAL A 18 -22.37 9.55 12.81
CA VAL A 18 -21.40 9.22 11.75
C VAL A 18 -22.12 8.87 10.44
N GLU A 19 -23.19 8.09 10.47
CA GLU A 19 -23.92 7.73 9.24
C GLU A 19 -24.69 8.92 8.66
N ALA A 20 -25.30 9.75 9.50
CA ALA A 20 -25.94 10.98 9.06
C ALA A 20 -24.95 11.92 8.36
N GLU A 21 -23.72 12.02 8.89
CA GLU A 21 -22.66 12.81 8.28
C GLU A 21 -22.18 12.22 6.94
N ARG A 22 -22.03 10.89 6.84
CA ARG A 22 -21.71 10.24 5.57
C ARG A 22 -22.78 10.52 4.51
N GLU A 23 -24.05 10.42 4.88
CA GLU A 23 -25.14 10.68 3.94
C GLU A 23 -25.16 12.13 3.47
N ARG A 24 -24.93 13.07 4.39
CA ARG A 24 -24.75 14.48 4.06
C ARG A 24 -23.63 14.68 3.04
N LEU A 25 -22.47 14.05 3.25
CA LEU A 25 -21.31 14.14 2.36
C LEU A 25 -21.58 13.48 0.99
N ARG A 26 -22.19 12.29 0.94
CA ARG A 26 -22.59 11.63 -0.31
C ARG A 26 -23.50 12.54 -1.13
N THR A 27 -24.57 13.06 -0.51
CA THR A 27 -25.51 13.96 -1.17
C THR A 27 -24.83 15.23 -1.69
N ALA A 28 -23.89 15.80 -0.93
CA ALA A 28 -23.21 17.04 -1.29
C ALA A 28 -22.18 16.87 -2.43
N TYR A 29 -21.46 15.75 -2.47
CA TYR A 29 -20.24 15.61 -3.29
C TYR A 29 -20.25 14.45 -4.29
N LEU A 30 -21.04 13.40 -4.10
CA LEU A 30 -21.13 12.27 -5.03
C LEU A 30 -22.06 12.64 -6.22
N LYS A 31 -21.51 13.36 -7.20
CA LYS A 31 -22.22 13.82 -8.39
C LYS A 31 -21.73 13.08 -9.63
N ALA A 32 -22.61 12.92 -10.62
CA ALA A 32 -22.26 12.28 -11.87
C ALA A 32 -21.30 13.16 -12.72
N GLY A 33 -20.17 12.57 -13.13
CA GLY A 33 -19.66 12.62 -14.51
C GLY A 33 -19.07 13.92 -15.05
N ALA A 34 -18.28 14.67 -14.26
CA ALA A 34 -17.28 15.56 -14.86
C ALA A 34 -16.02 14.74 -15.18
N PRO A 35 -15.41 14.90 -16.37
CA PRO A 35 -14.13 14.24 -16.66
C PRO A 35 -13.07 14.70 -15.66
N SER A 36 -12.24 13.76 -15.21
CA SER A 36 -11.12 14.08 -14.32
C SER A 36 -10.09 14.95 -15.05
N SER A 37 -9.49 15.90 -14.33
CA SER A 37 -8.30 16.62 -14.78
C SER A 37 -7.01 15.82 -14.54
N ALA A 38 -7.07 14.77 -13.72
CA ALA A 38 -5.95 13.90 -13.42
C ALA A 38 -5.81 12.80 -14.49
N ARG A 39 -4.57 12.34 -14.68
CA ARG A 39 -4.24 11.23 -15.59
C ARG A 39 -3.99 9.90 -14.87
N GLY A 40 -4.21 9.87 -13.55
CA GLY A 40 -3.86 8.75 -12.68
C GLY A 40 -2.70 9.08 -11.75
N LEU A 41 -2.31 8.09 -10.95
CA LEU A 41 -1.09 8.14 -10.15
C LEU A 41 0.11 8.01 -11.10
N HIS A 42 1.12 8.86 -10.95
CA HIS A 42 2.33 8.73 -11.77
C HIS A 42 3.31 7.73 -11.15
N HIS A 43 3.56 7.85 -9.85
CA HIS A 43 4.38 6.95 -9.06
C HIS A 43 4.13 7.19 -7.57
N THR A 44 4.46 6.19 -6.74
CA THR A 44 4.49 6.30 -5.28
C THR A 44 5.90 5.97 -4.80
N ALA A 45 6.46 6.76 -3.90
CA ALA A 45 7.78 6.50 -3.32
C ALA A 45 7.66 6.08 -1.85
N LEU A 46 8.32 4.98 -1.50
CA LEU A 46 8.46 4.49 -0.13
C LEU A 46 9.92 4.60 0.34
N LEU A 47 10.15 4.30 1.61
CA LEU A 47 11.48 4.25 2.20
C LEU A 47 11.86 2.79 2.47
N CYS A 48 13.13 2.47 2.36
CA CYS A 48 13.67 1.15 2.71
C CYS A 48 14.95 1.28 3.52
N ALA A 49 15.23 0.33 4.39
CA ALA A 49 16.51 0.27 5.11
C ALA A 49 17.61 -0.48 4.33
N ASP A 50 17.22 -1.34 3.38
CA ASP A 50 18.14 -2.19 2.61
C ASP A 50 17.64 -2.37 1.18
N VAL A 51 18.40 -1.84 0.22
CA VAL A 51 18.07 -1.85 -1.21
C VAL A 51 17.95 -3.27 -1.76
N GLU A 52 18.88 -4.18 -1.44
CA GLU A 52 18.86 -5.54 -1.98
C GLU A 52 17.66 -6.32 -1.44
N ARG A 53 17.38 -6.20 -0.13
CA ARG A 53 16.23 -6.84 0.49
C ARG A 53 14.91 -6.38 -0.14
N THR A 54 14.77 -5.09 -0.39
CA THR A 54 13.60 -4.52 -1.08
C THR A 54 13.50 -5.02 -2.52
N VAL A 55 14.60 -5.05 -3.27
CA VAL A 55 14.62 -5.60 -4.63
C VAL A 55 14.21 -7.07 -4.66
N ARG A 56 14.75 -7.91 -3.77
CA ARG A 56 14.36 -9.32 -3.68
C ARG A 56 12.88 -9.47 -3.39
N PHE A 57 12.35 -8.69 -2.46
CA PHE A 57 10.93 -8.76 -2.11
C PHE A 57 10.03 -8.36 -3.29
N TYR A 58 10.20 -7.16 -3.85
CA TYR A 58 9.30 -6.67 -4.90
C TYR A 58 9.50 -7.38 -6.23
N GLN A 59 10.74 -7.71 -6.62
CA GLN A 59 11.00 -8.38 -7.89
C GLN A 59 10.90 -9.89 -7.82
N GLU A 60 11.54 -10.54 -6.86
CA GLU A 60 11.63 -12.01 -6.83
C GLU A 60 10.38 -12.61 -6.19
N VAL A 61 9.90 -12.05 -5.07
CA VAL A 61 8.70 -12.55 -4.37
C VAL A 61 7.42 -12.09 -5.07
N LEU A 62 7.25 -10.78 -5.28
CA LEU A 62 6.02 -10.23 -5.87
C LEU A 62 6.00 -10.22 -7.40
N GLY A 63 7.16 -10.40 -8.06
CA GLY A 63 7.23 -10.45 -9.52
C GLY A 63 7.15 -9.09 -10.22
N PHE A 64 7.33 -7.98 -9.51
CA PHE A 64 7.32 -6.63 -10.07
C PHE A 64 8.71 -6.26 -10.59
N PRO A 65 8.92 -6.09 -11.91
CA PRO A 65 10.24 -5.87 -12.47
C PRO A 65 10.87 -4.56 -11.98
N LEU A 66 12.12 -4.59 -11.56
CA LEU A 66 12.94 -3.40 -11.36
C LEU A 66 13.19 -2.76 -12.74
N THR A 67 12.83 -1.49 -12.90
CA THR A 67 12.92 -0.78 -14.18
C THR A 67 14.08 0.19 -14.26
N GLU A 68 14.48 0.77 -13.13
CA GLU A 68 15.55 1.76 -13.08
C GLU A 68 16.16 1.86 -11.67
N MET A 69 17.44 2.22 -11.59
CA MET A 69 18.14 2.48 -10.34
C MET A 69 19.20 3.57 -10.54
N VAL A 70 19.06 4.68 -9.84
CA VAL A 70 19.93 5.86 -9.98
C VAL A 70 20.29 6.45 -8.62
N GLY A 71 21.30 7.31 -8.58
CA GLY A 71 21.58 8.09 -7.37
C GLY A 71 20.47 9.09 -7.09
N ASN A 72 20.10 9.23 -5.82
CA ASN A 72 19.17 10.25 -5.36
C ASN A 72 19.80 11.63 -5.57
N ARG A 73 19.13 12.47 -6.37
CA ARG A 73 19.60 13.82 -6.70
C ARG A 73 19.66 14.72 -5.47
N ASP A 74 18.78 14.49 -4.51
CA ASP A 74 18.55 15.41 -3.39
C ASP A 74 19.27 14.94 -2.09
N TYR A 75 19.87 13.74 -2.10
CA TYR A 75 20.67 13.20 -0.98
C TYR A 75 21.85 12.36 -1.51
N GLU A 76 23.07 12.90 -1.40
CA GLU A 76 24.28 12.23 -1.86
C GLU A 76 24.49 10.87 -1.16
N GLY A 77 24.72 9.83 -1.95
CA GLY A 77 24.89 8.46 -1.45
C GLY A 77 23.59 7.66 -1.29
N SER A 78 22.42 8.31 -1.35
CA SER A 78 21.15 7.59 -1.39
C SER A 78 20.84 7.08 -2.80
N THR A 79 20.15 5.95 -2.88
CA THR A 79 19.63 5.31 -4.10
C THR A 79 18.17 5.72 -4.33
N HIS A 80 17.78 5.90 -5.59
CA HIS A 80 16.40 6.03 -6.04
C HIS A 80 16.12 4.98 -7.11
N PHE A 81 15.19 4.07 -6.86
CA PHE A 81 14.95 2.92 -7.74
C PHE A 81 13.47 2.61 -7.87
N PHE A 82 13.08 1.96 -8.97
CA PHE A 82 11.69 1.87 -9.42
C PHE A 82 11.30 0.46 -9.85
N PHE A 83 10.08 0.05 -9.52
CA PHE A 83 9.44 -1.17 -10.02
C PHE A 83 8.23 -0.84 -10.89
N ASP A 84 8.00 -1.63 -11.94
CA ASP A 84 6.75 -1.61 -12.69
C ASP A 84 5.67 -2.39 -11.92
N ILE A 85 4.59 -1.71 -11.55
CA ILE A 85 3.42 -2.31 -10.88
C ILE A 85 2.19 -2.35 -11.79
N GLY A 86 2.40 -2.24 -13.10
CA GLY A 86 1.37 -2.35 -14.12
C GLY A 86 0.66 -1.04 -14.43
N ASN A 87 -0.03 -1.03 -15.57
CA ASN A 87 -0.81 0.11 -16.06
C ASN A 87 -0.02 1.44 -16.13
N GLY A 88 1.30 1.35 -16.38
CA GLY A 88 2.21 2.50 -16.44
C GLY A 88 2.50 3.17 -15.10
N ASN A 89 2.18 2.52 -13.97
CA ASN A 89 2.44 3.03 -12.63
C ASN A 89 3.78 2.49 -12.11
N LEU A 90 4.49 3.32 -11.37
CA LEU A 90 5.77 2.95 -10.75
C LEU A 90 5.69 2.98 -9.23
N LEU A 91 6.29 1.97 -8.60
CA LEU A 91 6.61 1.99 -7.18
C LEU A 91 8.10 2.30 -7.02
N ALA A 92 8.42 3.40 -6.35
CA ALA A 92 9.77 3.88 -6.14
C ALA A 92 10.22 3.73 -4.69
N PHE A 93 11.52 3.74 -4.46
CA PHE A 93 12.12 3.65 -3.14
C PHE A 93 13.34 4.56 -2.97
N PHE A 94 13.55 5.02 -1.73
CA PHE A 94 14.77 5.66 -1.26
C PHE A 94 15.32 4.95 -0.01
N ASP A 95 16.65 4.94 0.16
CA ASP A 95 17.36 4.26 1.26
C ASP A 95 17.99 5.21 2.31
N PHE A 96 18.16 6.49 2.00
CA PHE A 96 18.71 7.54 2.89
C PHE A 96 19.78 7.07 3.91
N PRO A 97 20.93 6.54 3.46
CA PRO A 97 21.94 5.98 4.33
C PRO A 97 22.47 7.02 5.33
N GLY A 98 22.58 6.62 6.59
CA GLY A 98 23.03 7.50 7.68
C GLY A 98 21.90 8.27 8.39
N LEU A 99 20.65 8.18 7.92
CA LEU A 99 19.48 8.61 8.69
C LEU A 99 18.91 7.45 9.50
N ASP A 100 18.54 7.71 10.75
CA ASP A 100 17.74 6.79 11.56
C ASP A 100 16.26 7.11 11.36
N LEU A 101 15.63 6.37 10.45
CA LEU A 101 14.22 6.58 10.07
C LEU A 101 13.23 5.93 11.05
N GLY A 102 13.71 5.06 11.94
CA GLY A 102 12.85 4.22 12.78
C GLY A 102 11.97 3.23 11.98
N PRO A 103 11.15 2.43 12.68
CA PRO A 103 10.21 1.52 12.03
C PRO A 103 9.01 2.27 11.44
N TYR A 104 8.34 1.66 10.46
CA TYR A 104 7.04 2.13 9.97
C TYR A 104 6.03 2.31 11.13
N ALA A 105 5.23 3.38 11.05
CA ALA A 105 4.14 3.67 11.98
C ALA A 105 2.87 4.08 11.23
N GLU A 106 1.74 3.48 11.61
CA GLU A 106 0.41 3.78 11.04
C GLU A 106 -0.16 5.00 11.77
N VAL A 107 0.19 6.20 11.29
CA VAL A 107 -0.13 7.49 11.92
C VAL A 107 -0.77 8.45 10.93
N LEU A 108 -1.49 9.47 11.43
CA LEU A 108 -2.02 10.55 10.59
C LEU A 108 -0.87 11.22 9.81
N GLY A 109 -1.04 11.34 8.49
CA GLY A 109 -0.01 11.85 7.58
C GLY A 109 0.94 10.77 7.04
N GLY A 110 0.89 9.55 7.57
CA GLY A 110 1.58 8.38 7.03
C GLY A 110 0.76 7.62 5.99
N LEU A 111 1.40 6.71 5.27
CA LEU A 111 0.73 5.78 4.36
C LEU A 111 -0.06 4.74 5.17
N HIS A 112 -1.37 4.62 4.97
CA HIS A 112 -2.16 3.56 5.59
C HIS A 112 -1.90 2.19 4.95
N HIS A 113 -2.06 2.08 3.62
CA HIS A 113 -1.57 0.95 2.82
C HIS A 113 -1.47 1.34 1.34
N LEU A 114 -0.78 0.50 0.55
CA LEU A 114 -0.77 0.57 -0.92
C LEU A 114 -1.43 -0.70 -1.48
N ALA A 115 -2.57 -0.53 -2.16
CA ALA A 115 -3.24 -1.61 -2.88
C ALA A 115 -2.74 -1.70 -4.32
N ILE A 116 -2.29 -2.88 -4.73
CA ILE A 116 -1.73 -3.17 -6.04
C ILE A 116 -2.62 -4.22 -6.71
N SER A 117 -3.24 -3.84 -7.82
CA SER A 117 -4.03 -4.76 -8.62
C SER A 117 -3.11 -5.78 -9.32
N VAL A 118 -3.47 -7.06 -9.22
CA VAL A 118 -2.75 -8.15 -9.88
C VAL A 118 -3.70 -8.94 -10.78
N GLU A 119 -3.16 -9.61 -11.78
CA GLU A 119 -3.98 -10.45 -12.66
C GLU A 119 -4.62 -11.60 -11.85
N PRO A 120 -5.93 -11.86 -11.99
CA PRO A 120 -6.60 -12.97 -11.31
C PRO A 120 -5.91 -14.33 -11.56
N ALA A 121 -5.36 -14.53 -12.76
CA ALA A 121 -4.66 -15.76 -13.13
C ALA A 121 -3.35 -15.99 -12.36
N ARG A 122 -2.77 -14.93 -11.77
CA ARG A 122 -1.53 -14.97 -10.99
C ARG A 122 -1.77 -15.11 -9.49
N TRP A 123 -3.03 -15.07 -9.04
CA TRP A 123 -3.38 -14.96 -7.63
C TRP A 123 -2.78 -16.07 -6.76
N GLU A 124 -3.06 -17.33 -7.10
CA GLU A 124 -2.56 -18.48 -6.34
C GLU A 124 -1.03 -18.61 -6.41
N GLU A 125 -0.42 -18.23 -7.53
CA GLU A 125 1.04 -18.18 -7.67
C GLU A 125 1.66 -17.19 -6.69
N LEU A 126 1.11 -15.97 -6.62
CA LEU A 126 1.61 -14.91 -5.73
C LEU A 126 1.43 -15.26 -4.26
N LYS A 127 0.26 -15.79 -3.87
CA LYS A 127 0.04 -16.33 -2.52
C LYS A 127 1.07 -17.40 -2.17
N GLY A 128 1.30 -18.34 -3.10
CA GLY A 128 2.30 -19.39 -2.94
C GLY A 128 3.72 -18.85 -2.74
N ARG A 129 4.12 -17.81 -3.49
CA ARG A 129 5.42 -17.14 -3.34
C ARG A 129 5.57 -16.45 -1.99
N LEU A 130 4.53 -15.77 -1.51
CA LEU A 130 4.50 -15.16 -0.17
C LEU A 130 4.71 -16.22 0.91
N THR A 131 3.93 -17.30 0.88
CA THR A 131 4.07 -18.42 1.84
C THR A 131 5.44 -19.07 1.77
N ALA A 132 5.97 -19.32 0.56
CA ALA A 132 7.29 -19.94 0.39
C ALA A 132 8.44 -19.08 0.93
N ASN A 133 8.27 -17.76 0.98
CA ASN A 133 9.25 -16.82 1.53
C ASN A 133 8.93 -16.42 2.99
N GLY A 134 7.99 -17.10 3.65
CA GLY A 134 7.65 -16.87 5.05
C GLY A 134 6.97 -15.52 5.32
N VAL A 135 6.32 -14.93 4.31
CA VAL A 135 5.57 -13.69 4.47
C VAL A 135 4.17 -14.00 4.99
N GLU A 136 3.90 -13.57 6.22
CA GLU A 136 2.56 -13.67 6.81
C GLU A 136 1.61 -12.67 6.15
N PHE A 137 0.41 -13.11 5.80
CA PHE A 137 -0.63 -12.26 5.24
C PHE A 137 -2.00 -12.55 5.87
N LEU A 138 -2.85 -11.52 5.91
CA LEU A 138 -4.26 -11.61 6.25
C LEU A 138 -5.08 -11.67 4.95
N GLU A 139 -5.82 -12.75 4.76
CA GLU A 139 -6.78 -12.86 3.66
C GLU A 139 -8.11 -12.20 4.08
N GLU A 140 -8.39 -11.02 3.51
CA GLU A 140 -9.63 -10.29 3.75
C GLU A 140 -10.77 -10.89 2.92
N SER A 141 -10.47 -11.36 1.72
CA SER A 141 -11.41 -12.02 0.82
C SER A 141 -10.68 -12.97 -0.13
N GLY A 142 -11.43 -13.72 -0.93
CA GLY A 142 -10.84 -14.58 -1.97
C GLY A 142 -10.08 -13.82 -3.07
N THR A 143 -10.15 -12.48 -3.11
CA THR A 143 -9.45 -11.62 -4.06
C THR A 143 -8.61 -10.52 -3.42
N SER A 144 -8.47 -10.48 -2.08
CA SER A 144 -7.69 -9.44 -1.39
C SER A 144 -6.91 -10.04 -0.21
N ILE A 145 -5.60 -9.73 -0.16
CA ILE A 145 -4.71 -10.08 0.94
C ILE A 145 -3.90 -8.86 1.37
N TYR A 146 -3.70 -8.71 2.68
CA TYR A 146 -2.86 -7.69 3.29
C TYR A 146 -1.63 -8.31 3.92
N PHE A 147 -0.46 -7.70 3.72
CA PHE A 147 0.79 -8.06 4.38
C PHE A 147 1.67 -6.84 4.60
N ARG A 148 2.82 -7.06 5.24
CA ARG A 148 3.85 -6.05 5.38
C ARG A 148 5.03 -6.38 4.47
N ASP A 149 5.58 -5.35 3.85
CA ASP A 149 6.88 -5.46 3.17
C ASP A 149 8.02 -5.57 4.20
N PRO A 150 9.29 -5.72 3.77
CA PRO A 150 10.44 -5.88 4.67
C PRO A 150 10.66 -4.72 5.65
N ASP A 151 10.13 -3.53 5.36
CA ASP A 151 10.29 -2.30 6.15
C ASP A 151 8.99 -1.90 6.87
N GLY A 152 7.96 -2.76 6.79
CA GLY A 152 6.71 -2.65 7.54
C GLY A 152 5.58 -1.94 6.81
N ALA A 153 5.80 -1.42 5.60
CA ALA A 153 4.77 -0.78 4.79
C ALA A 153 3.65 -1.79 4.52
N ARG A 154 2.40 -1.37 4.74
CA ARG A 154 1.25 -2.23 4.54
C ARG A 154 0.90 -2.29 3.06
N ILE A 155 0.96 -3.49 2.49
CA ILE A 155 0.67 -3.76 1.08
C ILE A 155 -0.60 -4.58 1.00
N GLU A 156 -1.45 -4.27 0.04
CA GLU A 156 -2.57 -5.10 -0.38
C GLU A 156 -2.30 -5.59 -1.81
N LEU A 157 -2.45 -6.89 -2.05
CA LEU A 157 -2.66 -7.40 -3.40
C LEU A 157 -4.15 -7.64 -3.58
N ILE A 158 -4.70 -7.12 -4.68
CA ILE A 158 -6.10 -7.27 -5.01
C ILE A 158 -6.27 -7.80 -6.44
N ALA A 159 -7.06 -8.85 -6.62
CA ALA A 159 -7.34 -9.48 -7.91
C ALA A 159 -8.64 -8.97 -8.57
N ASP A 160 -9.32 -7.98 -7.98
CA ASP A 160 -10.44 -7.31 -8.62
C ASP A 160 -9.94 -6.46 -9.81
N PRO A 161 -10.73 -6.32 -10.90
CA PRO A 161 -10.39 -5.42 -12.00
C PRO A 161 -10.18 -3.97 -11.54
N LEU A 162 -9.30 -3.23 -12.22
CA LEU A 162 -9.13 -1.80 -11.96
C LEU A 162 -10.46 -1.05 -12.09
N GLY A 163 -10.79 -0.26 -11.07
CA GLY A 163 -12.07 0.47 -11.01
C GLY A 163 -13.23 -0.35 -10.47
N GLU A 164 -12.99 -1.58 -10.03
CA GLU A 164 -13.95 -2.41 -9.31
C GLU A 164 -13.42 -2.73 -7.91
N MET A 165 -14.32 -2.81 -6.93
CA MET A 165 -14.00 -3.16 -5.56
C MET A 165 -15.15 -3.99 -4.98
N TYR A 166 -14.88 -5.23 -4.60
CA TYR A 166 -15.87 -6.18 -4.06
C TYR A 166 -17.08 -6.36 -4.99
N GLY A 167 -16.85 -6.37 -6.30
CA GLY A 167 -17.89 -6.47 -7.33
C GLY A 167 -18.69 -5.18 -7.56
N LEU A 168 -18.34 -4.07 -6.90
CA LEU A 168 -18.92 -2.76 -7.16
C LEU A 168 -18.03 -1.97 -8.11
N LYS A 169 -18.62 -1.40 -9.16
CA LYS A 169 -17.94 -0.46 -10.04
C LYS A 169 -17.77 0.89 -9.34
N VAL A 170 -16.52 1.28 -9.11
CA VAL A 170 -16.14 2.54 -8.44
C VAL A 170 -15.51 3.57 -9.40
N LEU A 171 -15.22 3.18 -10.64
CA LEU A 171 -14.83 4.06 -11.76
C LEU A 171 -15.52 3.65 -13.07
#